data_AF-A0A7D4SZW7-F1
#
_entry.id   AF-A0A7D4SZW7-F1
#
_cell.length_a   1.000
_cell.length_b   1.000
_cell.length_c   1.000
_cell.angle_alpha   90.00
_cell.angle_beta   90.00
_cell.angle_gamma   90.00
#
_symmetry.space_group_name_H-M   'P 1'
#
loop_
_entity.id
_entity.type
_entity.pdbx_description
1 polymer ?
#
loop_
_entity_poly.entity_id
_entity_poly.type
_entity_poly.pdbx_seq_one_letter_code
_entity_poly.pdbx_strand_id
1 'polypeptide(L)'
;MQVGIKKIHENEWQVHIGCAALKVDRFTLALLQITLEHLMALEQGEHHSTLQSYIKLGLRIKALSPSYLQKLLRELQSADLVILMRLAADETFNQMVMENSGGILSRQISDDLQDAVIPSEALCKDAIRRIVEKTFELEATGVIEFLDEETRYI
;
A
#
# COMPACT_ATOMS: atom_id res chain seq x y z
N MET A 1 4.39 -19.96 -16.84
CA MET A 1 4.40 -18.71 -17.63
C MET A 1 5.66 -17.93 -17.25
N GLN A 2 6.48 -17.45 -18.18
CA GLN A 2 7.66 -16.63 -17.84
C GLN A 2 7.27 -15.15 -17.84
N VAL A 3 7.50 -14.46 -16.73
CA VAL A 3 7.29 -13.02 -16.57
C VAL A 3 8.66 -12.38 -16.39
N GLY A 4 9.01 -11.42 -17.24
CA GLY A 4 10.24 -10.64 -17.12
C GLY A 4 9.92 -9.20 -16.72
N ILE A 5 10.61 -8.66 -15.71
CA ILE A 5 10.42 -7.29 -15.24
C ILE A 5 11.72 -6.51 -15.43
N LYS A 6 11.65 -5.33 -16.06
CA LYS A 6 12.80 -4.46 -16.29
C LYS A 6 12.44 -3.02 -15.94
N LYS A 7 13.20 -2.37 -15.04
CA LYS A 7 13.05 -0.93 -14.80
C LYS A 7 13.55 -0.14 -16.02
N ILE A 8 12.73 0.77 -16.54
CA ILE A 8 13.08 1.67 -17.66
C ILE A 8 13.49 3.05 -17.12
N HIS A 9 12.72 3.58 -16.16
CA HIS A 9 12.91 4.91 -15.58
C HIS A 9 12.50 4.92 -14.09
N GLU A 10 12.59 6.08 -13.41
CA GLU A 10 12.30 6.21 -11.97
C GLU A 10 10.93 5.63 -11.58
N ASN A 11 9.89 5.94 -12.36
CA ASN A 11 8.52 5.43 -12.16
C ASN A 11 7.97 4.62 -13.36
N GLU A 12 8.85 4.01 -14.17
CA GLU A 12 8.41 3.22 -15.33
C GLU A 12 9.13 1.85 -15.39
N TRP A 13 8.35 0.78 -15.51
CA TRP A 13 8.81 -0.60 -15.66
C TRP A 13 8.24 -1.22 -16.92
N GLN A 14 9.05 -2.04 -17.59
CA GLN A 14 8.63 -2.94 -18.65
C GLN A 14 8.33 -4.31 -18.04
N VAL A 15 7.13 -4.81 -18.28
CA VAL A 15 6.74 -6.18 -17.94
C VAL A 15 6.54 -6.96 -19.23
N HIS A 16 7.23 -8.10 -19.34
CA HIS A 16 7.09 -9.05 -20.42
C HIS A 16 6.27 -10.26 -19.95
N ILE A 17 5.17 -10.56 -20.63
CA ILE A 17 4.33 -11.74 -20.36
C ILE A 17 4.13 -12.50 -21.67
N GLY A 18 4.87 -13.60 -21.84
CA GLY A 18 4.86 -14.34 -23.12
C GLY A 18 5.35 -13.46 -24.28
N CYS A 19 4.49 -13.22 -25.27
CA CYS A 19 4.79 -12.36 -26.42
C CYS A 19 4.37 -10.88 -26.21
N ALA A 20 3.74 -10.55 -25.09
CA ALA A 20 3.32 -9.18 -24.78
C ALA A 20 4.39 -8.45 -23.96
N ALA A 21 4.59 -7.16 -24.26
CA ALA A 21 5.39 -6.25 -23.45
C ALA A 21 4.54 -5.03 -23.10
N LEU A 22 4.47 -4.71 -21.81
CA LEU A 22 3.66 -3.62 -21.26
C LEU A 22 4.56 -2.68 -20.47
N LYS A 23 4.32 -1.37 -20.60
CA LYS A 23 4.92 -0.35 -19.75
C LYS A 23 3.93 -0.06 -18.62
N VAL A 24 4.40 -0.14 -17.38
CA VAL A 24 3.59 0.02 -16.17
C VAL A 24 4.30 0.90 -15.15
N ASP A 25 3.53 1.59 -14.32
CA ASP A 25 4.05 2.32 -13.17
C ASP A 25 4.30 1.38 -11.98
N ARG A 26 4.89 1.92 -10.90
CA ARG A 26 5.27 1.13 -9.72
C ARG A 26 4.06 0.54 -9.01
N PHE A 27 2.96 1.28 -8.98
CA PHE A 27 1.71 0.84 -8.37
C PHE A 27 1.14 -0.38 -9.11
N THR A 28 1.04 -0.28 -10.43
CA THR A 28 0.56 -1.37 -11.30
C THR A 28 1.49 -2.58 -11.22
N LEU A 29 2.80 -2.36 -11.12
CA LEU A 29 3.76 -3.45 -10.88
C LEU A 29 3.52 -4.14 -9.53
N ALA A 30 3.28 -3.39 -8.47
CA ALA A 30 2.99 -3.93 -7.15
C ALA A 30 1.66 -4.72 -7.13
N LEU A 31 0.62 -4.22 -7.82
CA LEU A 31 -0.63 -4.95 -8.00
C LEU A 31 -0.45 -6.23 -8.81
N LEU A 32 0.36 -6.17 -9.88
CA LEU A 32 0.69 -7.34 -10.68
C LEU A 32 1.40 -8.40 -9.83
N GLN A 33 2.37 -7.99 -9.02
CA GLN A 33 3.08 -8.89 -8.10
C GLN A 33 2.11 -9.58 -7.13
N ILE A 34 1.20 -8.82 -6.49
CA ILE A 34 0.15 -9.42 -5.64
C ILE A 34 -0.69 -10.44 -6.41
N THR A 35 -1.09 -10.08 -7.62
CA THR A 35 -1.97 -10.93 -8.43
C THR A 35 -1.26 -12.24 -8.80
N LEU A 36 0.04 -12.17 -9.11
CA LEU A 36 0.86 -13.35 -9.38
C LEU A 36 1.05 -14.22 -8.12
N GLU A 37 1.33 -13.60 -6.97
CA GLU A 37 1.43 -14.32 -5.68
C GLU A 37 0.11 -15.05 -5.35
N HIS A 38 -1.03 -14.39 -5.58
CA HIS A 38 -2.36 -14.99 -5.39
C HIS A 38 -2.61 -16.17 -6.34
N LEU A 39 -2.29 -16.03 -7.62
CA LEU A 39 -2.45 -17.11 -8.61
C LEU A 39 -1.56 -18.31 -8.29
N MET A 40 -0.32 -18.08 -7.88
CA MET A 40 0.59 -19.16 -7.48
C MET A 40 0.10 -19.90 -6.23
N ALA A 41 -0.42 -19.18 -5.23
CA ALA A 41 -1.01 -19.80 -4.05
C ALA A 41 -2.24 -20.66 -4.40
N LEU A 42 -3.11 -20.18 -5.29
CA LEU A 42 -4.25 -20.94 -5.79
C LEU A 42 -3.82 -22.23 -6.53
N GLU A 43 -2.77 -22.16 -7.35
CA GLU A 43 -2.19 -23.35 -8.02
C GLU A 43 -1.64 -24.37 -7.02
N GLN A 44 -1.18 -23.92 -5.86
CA GLN A 44 -0.68 -24.77 -4.77
C GLN A 44 -1.78 -25.26 -3.82
N GLY A 45 -3.04 -24.89 -4.07
CA GLY A 45 -4.18 -25.27 -3.23
C GLY A 45 -4.33 -24.42 -1.95
N GLU A 46 -3.60 -23.32 -1.84
CA GLU A 46 -3.67 -22.39 -0.71
C GLU A 46 -4.69 -21.27 -0.96
N HIS A 47 -5.42 -20.88 0.09
CA HIS A 47 -6.30 -19.71 0.04
C HIS A 47 -5.51 -18.43 0.35
N HIS A 48 -5.19 -17.65 -0.68
CA HIS A 48 -4.55 -16.35 -0.52
C HIS A 48 -5.60 -15.23 -0.50
N SER A 49 -5.69 -14.45 0.58
CA SER A 49 -6.66 -13.34 0.67
C SER A 49 -6.12 -12.10 -0.02
N THR A 50 -6.82 -11.62 -1.05
CA THR A 50 -6.46 -10.37 -1.73
C THR A 50 -6.45 -9.17 -0.77
N LEU A 51 -7.36 -9.12 0.21
CA LEU A 51 -7.39 -8.06 1.23
C LEU A 51 -6.08 -8.00 2.02
N GLN A 52 -5.52 -9.15 2.40
CA GLN A 52 -4.27 -9.23 3.15
C GLN A 52 -3.10 -8.64 2.36
N SER A 53 -3.07 -8.86 1.04
CA SER A 53 -2.05 -8.28 0.17
C SER A 53 -2.18 -6.76 0.05
N TYR A 54 -3.40 -6.22 0.01
CA TYR A 54 -3.65 -4.77 0.09
C TYR A 54 -3.18 -4.20 1.43
N ILE A 55 -3.48 -4.85 2.55
CA ILE A 55 -3.00 -4.44 3.88
C ILE A 55 -1.46 -4.41 3.90
N LYS A 56 -0.80 -5.45 3.37
CA LYS A 56 0.67 -5.53 3.26
C LYS A 56 1.25 -4.37 2.44
N LEU A 57 0.62 -3.99 1.32
CA LEU A 57 1.03 -2.80 0.57
C LEU A 57 0.79 -1.51 1.35
N GLY A 58 -0.36 -1.38 2.01
CA GLY A 58 -0.67 -0.23 2.87
C GLY A 58 0.38 -0.05 3.95
N LEU A 59 0.85 -1.13 4.57
CA LEU A 59 1.88 -1.10 5.62
C LEU A 59 3.28 -0.70 5.13
N ARG A 60 3.52 -0.61 3.81
CA ARG A 60 4.80 -0.11 3.29
C ARG A 60 5.10 1.32 3.72
N ILE A 61 4.08 2.10 4.05
CA ILE A 61 4.23 3.47 4.57
C ILE A 61 5.07 3.54 5.85
N LYS A 62 5.29 2.43 6.56
CA LYS A 62 6.25 2.32 7.67
C LYS A 62 7.71 2.57 7.26
N ALA A 63 8.04 2.43 5.98
CA ALA A 63 9.38 2.71 5.46
C ALA A 63 9.56 4.19 5.04
N LEU A 64 8.56 5.06 5.27
CA LEU A 64 8.69 6.48 5.04
C LEU A 64 9.40 7.15 6.23
N SER A 65 10.21 8.17 5.95
CA SER A 65 10.72 9.06 6.99
C SER A 65 9.57 9.82 7.68
N PRO A 66 9.71 10.28 8.94
CA PRO A 66 8.67 11.03 9.64
C PRO A 66 8.14 12.22 8.84
N SER A 67 9.02 12.98 8.17
CA SER A 67 8.62 14.12 7.33
C SER A 67 7.78 13.71 6.11
N TYR A 68 8.09 12.57 5.48
CA TYR A 68 7.33 12.08 4.34
C TYR A 68 6.01 11.45 4.76
N LEU A 69 6.00 10.74 5.90
CA LEU A 69 4.77 10.23 6.50
C LEU A 69 3.81 11.39 6.81
N GLN A 70 4.29 12.47 7.42
CA GLN A 70 3.47 13.67 7.69
C GLN A 70 2.88 14.29 6.43
N LYS A 71 3.60 14.29 5.31
CA LYS A 71 3.08 14.77 4.02
C LYS A 71 1.98 13.85 3.51
N LEU A 72 2.22 12.54 3.53
CA LEU A 72 1.22 11.55 3.12
C LEU A 72 -0.06 11.65 3.95
N LEU A 73 0.06 11.69 5.28
CA LEU A 73 -1.09 11.74 6.20
C LEU A 73 -2.01 12.95 5.98
N ARG A 74 -1.51 14.05 5.39
CA ARG A 74 -2.32 15.24 5.05
C ARG A 74 -3.18 15.03 3.80
N GLU A 75 -2.79 14.13 2.92
CA GLU A 75 -3.48 13.83 1.66
C GLU A 75 -4.45 12.65 1.79
N LEU A 76 -4.40 11.91 2.91
CA LEU A 76 -5.25 10.76 3.16
C LEU A 76 -6.53 11.15 3.89
N GLN A 77 -7.61 10.42 3.61
CA GLN A 77 -8.84 10.52 4.39
C GLN A 77 -8.70 9.77 5.72
N SER A 78 -9.12 10.40 6.82
CA SER A 78 -9.05 9.80 8.16
C SER A 78 -9.80 8.48 8.26
N ALA A 79 -10.98 8.38 7.63
CA ALA A 79 -11.78 7.16 7.61
C ALA A 79 -11.05 5.98 6.95
N ASP A 80 -10.36 6.20 5.84
CA ASP A 80 -9.59 5.16 5.16
C ASP A 80 -8.42 4.69 6.03
N LEU A 81 -7.75 5.64 6.69
CA LEU A 81 -6.62 5.37 7.57
C LEU A 81 -7.05 4.55 8.80
N VAL A 82 -8.19 4.88 9.41
CA VAL A 82 -8.78 4.11 10.52
C VAL A 82 -9.07 2.67 10.08
N ILE A 83 -9.63 2.47 8.88
CA ILE A 83 -9.87 1.13 8.33
C ILE A 83 -8.54 0.34 8.22
N LEU A 84 -7.50 0.94 7.65
CA LEU A 84 -6.20 0.29 7.53
C LEU A 84 -5.59 -0.04 8.90
N MET A 85 -5.62 0.88 9.86
CA MET A 85 -5.10 0.70 11.22
C MET A 85 -5.79 -0.46 11.95
N ARG A 86 -7.12 -0.59 11.81
CA ARG A 86 -7.88 -1.69 12.44
C ARG A 86 -7.62 -3.03 11.78
N LEU A 87 -7.58 -3.07 10.45
CA LEU A 87 -7.39 -4.31 9.70
C LEU A 87 -5.96 -4.84 9.81
N ALA A 88 -4.97 -3.93 9.84
CA ALA A 88 -3.57 -4.30 10.04
C ALA A 88 -3.32 -4.80 11.47
N ALA A 89 -4.05 -4.26 12.45
CA ALA A 89 -3.87 -4.55 13.88
C ALA A 89 -2.39 -4.46 14.32
N ASP A 90 -1.63 -3.53 13.74
CA ASP A 90 -0.20 -3.33 13.96
C ASP A 90 -0.02 -2.13 14.89
N GLU A 91 0.31 -2.39 16.16
CA GLU A 91 0.50 -1.34 17.17
C GLU A 91 1.63 -0.38 16.84
N THR A 92 2.70 -0.87 16.21
CA THR A 92 3.85 -0.03 15.81
C THR A 92 3.43 0.92 14.70
N PHE A 93 2.69 0.42 13.71
CA PHE A 93 2.10 1.24 12.66
C PHE A 93 1.16 2.29 13.24
N ASN A 94 0.27 1.87 14.14
CA ASN A 94 -0.72 2.75 14.74
C ASN A 94 -0.05 3.88 15.55
N GLN A 95 0.96 3.55 16.36
CA GLN A 95 1.72 4.54 17.10
C GLN A 95 2.44 5.52 16.17
N MET A 96 3.12 5.01 15.14
CA MET A 96 3.83 5.83 14.16
C MET A 96 2.90 6.81 13.44
N VAL A 97 1.69 6.37 13.08
CA VAL A 97 0.65 7.24 12.50
C VAL A 97 0.26 8.32 13.51
N MET A 98 -0.04 7.96 14.74
CA MET A 98 -0.49 8.89 15.78
C MET A 98 0.56 9.95 16.13
N GLU A 99 1.84 9.58 16.20
CA GLU A 99 2.96 10.48 16.48
C GLU A 99 3.24 11.47 15.33
N ASN A 100 2.92 11.07 14.09
CA ASN A 100 3.10 11.90 12.90
C ASN A 100 1.80 12.57 12.43
N SER A 101 0.71 12.36 13.16
CA SER A 101 -0.56 13.04 12.95
C SER A 101 -0.57 14.38 13.67
N GLY A 102 -1.08 15.43 13.03
CA GLY A 102 -1.38 16.68 13.74
C GLY A 102 -2.41 16.46 14.85
N GLY A 103 -2.37 17.27 15.91
CA GLY A 103 -3.18 17.05 17.12
C GLY A 103 -4.71 17.00 16.91
N ILE A 104 -5.23 17.56 15.81
CA ILE A 104 -6.64 17.44 15.44
C ILE A 104 -6.92 16.07 14.80
N LEU A 105 -6.09 15.68 13.83
CA LEU A 105 -6.22 14.40 13.11
C LEU A 105 -6.03 13.22 14.06
N SER A 106 -5.06 13.27 14.97
CA SER A 106 -4.84 12.20 15.94
C SER A 106 -6.04 11.99 16.88
N ARG A 107 -6.67 13.07 17.36
CA ARG A 107 -7.90 12.97 18.17
C ARG A 107 -9.03 12.33 17.38
N GLN A 108 -9.26 12.79 16.15
CA GLN A 108 -10.29 12.23 15.29
C GLN A 108 -10.08 10.73 15.05
N ILE A 109 -8.85 10.32 14.71
CA ILE A 109 -8.50 8.90 14.53
C ILE A 109 -8.74 8.10 15.81
N SER A 110 -8.36 8.65 16.97
CA SER A 110 -8.55 7.99 18.27
C SER A 110 -10.04 7.77 18.59
N ASP A 111 -10.88 8.77 18.33
CA ASP A 111 -12.32 8.68 18.55
C ASP A 111 -12.94 7.68 17.57
N ASP A 112 -12.59 7.78 16.29
CA ASP A 112 -13.07 6.88 15.23
C ASP A 112 -12.64 5.42 15.47
N LEU A 113 -11.46 5.17 16.05
CA LEU A 113 -10.99 3.82 16.38
C LEU A 113 -11.84 3.13 17.47
N GLN A 114 -12.44 3.90 18.39
CA GLN A 114 -13.29 3.37 19.45
C GLN A 114 -14.68 2.99 18.92
N ASP A 115 -15.23 3.79 18.00
CA ASP A 115 -16.61 3.67 17.55
C ASP A 115 -16.76 3.01 16.16
N ALA A 116 -15.67 2.82 15.41
CA ALA A 116 -15.76 2.28 14.07
C ALA A 116 -16.35 0.85 14.06
N VAL A 117 -17.26 0.61 13.13
CA VAL A 117 -17.67 -0.73 12.69
C VAL A 117 -16.81 -1.10 11.48
N ILE A 118 -16.25 -2.30 11.43
CA ILE A 118 -15.51 -2.75 10.25
C ILE A 118 -16.52 -2.88 9.09
N PRO A 119 -16.35 -2.13 7.99
CA PRO A 119 -17.27 -2.19 6.87
C PRO A 119 -17.09 -3.49 6.07
N SER A 120 -17.87 -3.68 5.01
CA SER A 120 -17.73 -4.86 4.16
C SER A 120 -16.33 -4.97 3.56
N GLU A 121 -15.92 -6.21 3.23
CA GLU A 121 -14.59 -6.47 2.65
C GLU A 121 -14.33 -5.64 1.38
N ALA A 122 -15.34 -5.43 0.54
CA ALA A 122 -15.22 -4.60 -0.67
C ALA A 122 -14.86 -3.14 -0.32
N LEU A 123 -15.54 -2.55 0.67
CA LEU A 123 -15.26 -1.20 1.13
C LEU A 123 -13.88 -1.09 1.79
N CYS A 124 -13.47 -2.13 2.52
CA CYS A 124 -12.13 -2.21 3.10
C CYS A 124 -11.04 -2.21 2.02
N LYS A 125 -11.21 -3.02 0.97
CA LYS A 125 -10.28 -3.06 -0.16
C LYS A 125 -10.19 -1.71 -0.86
N ASP A 126 -11.33 -1.06 -1.09
CA ASP A 126 -11.36 0.25 -1.74
C ASP A 126 -10.69 1.33 -0.90
N ALA A 127 -10.90 1.33 0.42
CA ALA A 127 -10.23 2.25 1.33
C ALA A 127 -8.71 2.08 1.29
N ILE A 128 -8.23 0.85 1.41
CA ILE A 128 -6.78 0.57 1.39
C ILE A 128 -6.20 0.87 0.00
N ARG A 129 -6.92 0.54 -1.08
CA ARG A 129 -6.51 0.89 -2.44
C ARG A 129 -6.28 2.38 -2.60
N ARG A 130 -7.19 3.24 -2.12
CA ARG A 130 -7.02 4.70 -2.17
C ARG A 130 -5.76 5.17 -1.44
N ILE A 131 -5.45 4.60 -0.28
CA ILE A 131 -4.22 4.89 0.46
C ILE A 131 -2.99 4.52 -0.36
N VAL A 132 -2.98 3.31 -0.92
CA VAL A 132 -1.86 2.81 -1.71
C VAL A 132 -1.67 3.63 -2.98
N GLU A 133 -2.74 3.89 -3.73
CA GLU A 133 -2.72 4.75 -4.93
C GLU A 133 -2.16 6.14 -4.61
N LYS A 134 -2.66 6.79 -3.56
CA LYS A 134 -2.16 8.12 -3.15
C LYS A 134 -0.69 8.07 -2.74
N THR A 135 -0.26 7.01 -2.06
CA THR A 135 1.14 6.83 -1.68
C THR A 135 2.05 6.77 -2.91
N PHE A 136 1.70 5.95 -3.90
CA PHE A 136 2.49 5.85 -5.13
C PHE A 136 2.41 7.10 -6.01
N GLU A 137 1.29 7.81 -6.02
CA GLU A 137 1.16 9.11 -6.71
C GLU A 137 2.11 10.16 -6.12
N LEU A 138 2.16 10.28 -4.80
CA LEU A 138 3.06 11.21 -4.11
C LEU A 138 4.53 10.81 -4.29
N GLU A 139 4.82 9.51 -4.37
CA GLU A 139 6.15 9.03 -4.69
C GLU A 139 6.55 9.37 -6.13
N ALA A 140 5.67 9.10 -7.09
CA ALA A 140 5.88 9.38 -8.51
C ALA A 140 6.16 10.86 -8.80
N THR A 141 5.62 11.75 -7.97
CA THR A 141 5.81 13.20 -8.05
C THR A 141 6.98 13.72 -7.21
N GLY A 142 7.69 12.83 -6.49
CA GLY A 142 8.83 13.19 -5.62
C GLY A 142 8.43 13.92 -4.34
N VAL A 143 7.13 13.93 -3.98
CA VAL A 143 6.65 14.56 -2.74
C VAL A 143 7.09 13.75 -1.52
N ILE A 144 7.14 12.43 -1.68
CA ILE A 144 7.65 11.46 -0.71
C ILE A 144 8.63 10.49 -1.38
N GLU A 145 9.51 9.90 -0.58
CA GLU A 145 10.40 8.82 -1.02
C GLU A 145 10.49 7.76 0.08
N PHE A 146 10.61 6.49 -0.29
CA PHE A 146 10.83 5.42 0.66
C PHE A 146 12.31 5.30 1.01
N LEU A 147 12.61 5.08 2.29
CA LEU A 147 13.97 4.82 2.76
C LEU A 147 14.35 3.40 2.33
N ASP A 148 15.26 3.33 1.36
CA ASP A 148 16.03 2.15 0.94
C ASP A 148 15.17 0.96 0.46
N GLU A 149 14.83 0.96 -0.84
CA GLU A 149 14.55 -0.31 -1.50
C GLU A 149 15.90 -0.96 -1.83
N GLU A 150 16.40 -1.80 -0.91
CA GLU A 150 17.30 -2.89 -1.31
C GLU A 150 16.65 -3.58 -2.51
N THR A 151 17.20 -3.34 -3.69
CA THR A 151 16.66 -3.84 -4.95
C THR A 151 16.80 -5.36 -4.94
N ARG A 152 15.76 -6.06 -4.49
CA ARG A 152 15.73 -7.52 -4.53
C ARG A 152 15.24 -7.96 -5.90
N TYR A 153 16.15 -8.59 -6.64
CA TYR A 153 15.85 -9.31 -7.87
C TYR A 153 15.01 -10.54 -7.52
N ILE A 154 13.84 -10.68 -8.14
CA ILE A 154 13.09 -11.94 -8.22
C ILE A 154 13.46 -12.61 -9.53
#